data_AF-A0A7J5E9Q3-F1
#
_entry.id   AF-A0A7J5E9Q3-F1
#
_cell.length_a   1.000
_cell.length_b   1.000
_cell.length_c   1.000
_cell.angle_alpha   90.00
_cell.angle_beta   90.00
_cell.angle_gamma   90.00
#
_symmetry.space_group_name_H-M   'P 1'
#
loop_
_entity.id
_entity.type
_entity.pdbx_description
1 polymer ?
#
loop_
_entity_poly.entity_id
_entity_poly.type
_entity_poly.pdbx_seq_one_letter_code
_entity_poly.pdbx_strand_id
1 'polypeptide(L)'
;VSLKANETKSFADSGKQSIDEMSETIRNLVGVTESVSKKLSLINKNADNISNIISTITKVADQTNLLSLNAAIEAEKAGKYGKGFSVVAKEIRRLADQTAVATLDIEKMIKEMQSSVKSGVEEMDKFFVEVRLSVSAIEVIKQQLEKIIKNVHEISPRFIAVNDGMMNQAQGADQINEAIMQLSASAEETAAAIKGFNKVAEELNEAVKNLENEIEQFHADEN
;
A
#
# COMPACT_ATOMS: atom_id res chain seq x y z
N VAL A 1 25.58 3.45 13.45
CA VAL A 1 24.63 4.06 12.48
C VAL A 1 24.66 3.40 11.11
N SER A 2 25.83 3.32 10.45
CA SER A 2 25.96 2.67 9.12
C SER A 2 25.36 1.25 9.07
N LEU A 3 25.56 0.45 10.13
CA LEU A 3 25.02 -0.92 10.20
C LEU A 3 23.48 -0.96 10.23
N LYS A 4 22.84 -0.08 11.01
CA LYS A 4 21.37 0.04 11.05
C LYS A 4 20.81 0.62 9.76
N ALA A 5 21.49 1.57 9.13
CA ALA A 5 21.10 2.10 7.82
C ALA A 5 21.16 1.02 6.72
N ASN A 6 22.19 0.17 6.73
CA ASN A 6 22.31 -0.97 5.81
C ASN A 6 21.22 -2.03 6.07
N GLU A 7 20.90 -2.34 7.33
CA GLU A 7 19.77 -3.21 7.66
C GLU A 7 18.44 -2.64 7.15
N THR A 8 18.16 -1.35 7.40
CA THR A 8 16.93 -0.70 6.93
C THR A 8 16.85 -0.69 5.40
N LYS A 9 17.97 -0.45 4.72
CA LYS A 9 18.05 -0.54 3.25
C LYS A 9 17.73 -1.96 2.78
N SER A 10 18.34 -2.97 3.38
CA SER A 10 18.07 -4.38 3.03
C SER A 10 16.59 -4.74 3.21
N PHE A 11 15.95 -4.32 4.30
CA PHE A 11 14.52 -4.55 4.50
C PHE A 11 13.65 -3.83 3.46
N ALA A 12 14.02 -2.62 3.09
CA ALA A 12 13.30 -1.87 2.06
C ALA A 12 13.47 -2.51 0.67
N ASP A 13 14.67 -3.01 0.35
CA ASP A 13 14.94 -3.74 -0.90
C ASP A 13 14.14 -5.06 -0.96
N SER A 14 14.10 -5.83 0.14
CA SER A 14 13.22 -7.00 0.25
C SER A 14 11.74 -6.63 0.10
N GLY A 15 11.29 -5.55 0.74
CA GLY A 15 9.92 -5.07 0.62
C GLY A 15 9.56 -4.67 -0.82
N LYS A 16 10.50 -4.07 -1.55
CA LYS A 16 10.34 -3.75 -2.98
C LYS A 16 10.18 -5.01 -3.82
N GLN A 17 11.01 -6.03 -3.59
CA GLN A 17 10.88 -7.31 -4.28
C GLN A 17 9.51 -7.95 -4.05
N SER A 18 9.04 -8.00 -2.80
CA SER A 18 7.72 -8.56 -2.49
C SER A 18 6.58 -7.79 -3.17
N ILE A 19 6.72 -6.47 -3.34
CA ILE A 19 5.77 -5.65 -4.10
C ILE A 19 5.79 -5.95 -5.59
N ASP A 20 6.97 -6.17 -6.17
CA ASP A 20 7.10 -6.53 -7.58
C ASP A 20 6.45 -7.90 -7.85
N GLU A 21 6.68 -8.89 -6.97
CA GLU A 21 6.01 -10.21 -7.00
C GLU A 21 4.48 -10.10 -6.86
N MET A 22 4.02 -9.23 -5.96
CA MET A 22 2.59 -8.96 -5.76
C MET A 22 1.99 -8.28 -7.00
N SER A 23 2.72 -7.37 -7.64
CA SER A 23 2.30 -6.71 -8.89
C SER A 23 2.14 -7.71 -10.02
N GLU A 24 3.06 -8.68 -10.15
CA GLU A 24 2.97 -9.77 -11.12
C GLU A 24 1.75 -10.67 -10.84
N THR A 25 1.55 -11.05 -9.59
CA THR A 25 0.40 -11.85 -9.15
C THR A 25 -0.92 -11.17 -9.52
N ILE A 26 -1.02 -9.86 -9.30
CA ILE A 26 -2.20 -9.09 -9.68
C ILE A 26 -2.40 -9.03 -11.21
N ARG A 27 -1.34 -8.86 -12.00
CA ARG A 27 -1.47 -8.91 -13.47
C ARG A 27 -1.99 -10.27 -13.94
N ASN A 28 -1.53 -11.35 -13.32
CA ASN A 28 -2.02 -12.69 -13.60
C ASN A 28 -3.50 -12.84 -13.21
N LEU A 29 -3.92 -12.28 -12.07
CA LEU A 29 -5.33 -12.27 -11.66
C LEU A 29 -6.22 -11.57 -12.69
N VAL A 30 -5.80 -10.42 -13.24
CA VAL A 30 -6.54 -9.73 -14.32
C VAL A 30 -6.77 -10.67 -15.50
N GLY A 31 -5.73 -11.36 -15.97
CA GLY A 31 -5.84 -12.30 -17.08
C GLY A 31 -6.76 -13.50 -16.78
N VAL A 32 -6.72 -14.03 -15.55
CA VAL A 32 -7.61 -15.11 -15.11
C VAL A 32 -9.07 -14.63 -15.09
N THR A 33 -9.35 -13.46 -14.54
CA THR A 33 -10.70 -12.87 -14.50
C THR A 33 -11.26 -12.64 -15.89
N GLU A 34 -10.48 -12.10 -16.82
CA GLU A 34 -10.91 -11.95 -18.22
C GLU A 34 -11.25 -13.30 -18.86
N SER A 35 -10.46 -14.34 -18.57
CA SER A 35 -10.72 -15.71 -19.06
C SER A 35 -12.03 -16.26 -18.50
N VAL A 36 -12.30 -16.06 -17.20
CA VAL A 36 -13.55 -16.47 -16.55
C VAL A 36 -14.75 -15.73 -17.15
N SER A 37 -14.65 -14.41 -17.34
CA SER A 37 -15.71 -13.60 -17.96
C SER A 37 -16.04 -14.08 -19.39
N LYS A 38 -15.03 -14.39 -20.21
CA LYS A 38 -15.23 -14.98 -21.55
C LYS A 38 -15.94 -16.32 -21.49
N LYS A 39 -15.59 -17.19 -20.54
CA LYS A 39 -16.25 -18.50 -20.35
C LYS A 39 -17.71 -18.34 -19.93
N LEU A 40 -18.01 -17.42 -19.00
CA LEU A 40 -19.38 -17.11 -18.59
C LEU A 40 -20.21 -16.58 -19.77
N SER A 41 -19.65 -15.69 -20.58
CA SER A 41 -20.30 -15.19 -21.80
C SER A 41 -20.63 -16.32 -22.78
N LEU A 42 -19.72 -17.28 -22.97
CA LEU A 42 -19.96 -18.46 -23.80
C LEU A 42 -21.08 -19.35 -23.24
N ILE A 43 -21.12 -19.57 -21.92
CA ILE A 43 -22.19 -20.32 -21.27
C ILE A 43 -23.54 -19.61 -21.50
N ASN A 44 -23.60 -18.29 -21.35
CA ASN A 44 -24.82 -17.52 -21.60
C ASN A 44 -25.32 -17.70 -23.04
N LYS A 45 -24.42 -17.59 -24.02
CA LYS A 45 -24.76 -17.81 -25.44
C LYS A 45 -25.25 -19.24 -25.71
N ASN A 46 -24.65 -20.23 -25.07
CA ASN A 46 -25.09 -21.62 -25.20
C ASN A 46 -26.47 -21.83 -24.56
N ALA A 47 -26.75 -21.19 -23.43
CA ALA A 47 -28.06 -21.22 -22.79
C ALA A 47 -29.14 -20.59 -23.69
N ASP A 48 -28.84 -19.48 -24.38
CA ASP A 48 -29.75 -18.87 -25.37
C ASP A 48 -30.05 -19.83 -26.53
N ASN A 49 -29.02 -20.51 -27.05
CA ASN A 49 -29.19 -21.51 -28.10
C ASN A 49 -30.06 -22.69 -27.64
N ILE A 50 -29.84 -23.19 -26.42
CA ILE A 50 -30.65 -24.26 -25.85
C ILE A 50 -32.11 -23.79 -25.68
N SER A 51 -32.34 -22.56 -25.21
CA SER A 51 -33.68 -21.99 -25.09
C SER A 51 -34.44 -22.00 -26.43
N ASN A 52 -33.77 -21.65 -27.53
CA ASN A 52 -34.36 -21.72 -28.87
C ASN A 52 -34.70 -23.16 -29.31
N ILE A 53 -33.84 -24.13 -28.98
CA ILE A 53 -34.08 -25.55 -29.23
C ILE A 53 -35.30 -26.03 -28.43
N ILE A 54 -35.37 -25.70 -27.14
CA ILE A 54 -36.50 -26.06 -26.27
C ILE A 54 -37.80 -25.48 -26.79
N SER A 55 -37.83 -24.20 -27.20
CA SER A 55 -39.01 -23.58 -27.82
C SER A 55 -39.46 -24.34 -29.07
N THR A 56 -38.53 -24.86 -29.87
CA THR A 56 -38.84 -25.66 -31.05
C THR A 56 -39.41 -27.04 -30.67
N ILE A 57 -38.85 -27.70 -29.65
CA ILE A 57 -39.35 -29.00 -29.16
C ILE A 57 -40.76 -28.83 -28.58
N THR A 58 -41.03 -27.78 -27.81
CA THR A 58 -42.37 -27.48 -27.29
C THR A 58 -43.37 -27.31 -28.44
N LYS A 59 -43.02 -26.57 -29.50
CA LYS A 59 -43.88 -26.45 -30.70
C LYS A 59 -44.13 -27.80 -31.38
N VAL A 60 -43.12 -28.66 -31.47
CA VAL A 60 -43.27 -30.01 -32.05
C VAL A 60 -44.16 -30.89 -31.16
N ALA A 61 -44.04 -30.80 -29.84
CA ALA A 61 -44.90 -31.51 -28.90
C ALA A 61 -46.36 -31.05 -29.05
N ASP A 62 -46.62 -29.74 -29.12
CA ASP A 62 -47.95 -29.18 -29.35
C ASP A 62 -48.56 -29.61 -30.69
N GLN A 63 -47.76 -29.61 -31.76
CA GLN A 63 -48.20 -30.10 -33.07
C GLN A 63 -48.50 -31.60 -33.05
N THR A 64 -47.67 -32.39 -32.37
CA THR A 64 -47.88 -33.84 -32.21
C THR A 64 -49.15 -34.13 -31.40
N ASN A 65 -49.40 -33.33 -30.36
CA ASN A 65 -50.62 -33.38 -29.57
C ASN A 65 -51.86 -33.12 -30.45
N LEU A 66 -51.85 -32.04 -31.24
CA LEU A 66 -52.92 -31.73 -32.19
C LEU A 66 -53.11 -32.81 -33.27
N LEU A 67 -52.02 -33.36 -33.81
CA LEU A 67 -52.09 -34.45 -34.79
C LEU A 67 -52.73 -35.70 -34.18
N SER A 68 -52.34 -36.05 -32.96
CA SER A 68 -52.86 -37.20 -32.22
C SER A 68 -54.34 -37.04 -31.90
N LEU A 69 -54.80 -35.82 -31.60
CA LEU A 69 -56.20 -35.52 -31.38
C LEU A 69 -57.01 -35.72 -32.66
N ASN A 70 -56.53 -35.21 -33.80
CA ASN A 70 -57.18 -35.41 -35.09
C ASN A 70 -57.25 -36.90 -35.46
N ALA A 71 -56.17 -37.64 -35.21
CA ALA A 71 -56.13 -39.09 -35.43
C ALA A 71 -57.12 -39.85 -34.51
N ALA A 72 -57.26 -39.42 -33.25
CA ALA A 72 -58.23 -40.01 -32.33
C ALA A 72 -59.68 -39.76 -32.78
N ILE A 73 -59.99 -38.55 -33.27
CA ILE A 73 -61.31 -38.19 -33.81
C ILE A 73 -61.64 -39.05 -35.05
N GLU A 74 -60.71 -39.16 -36.00
CA GLU A 74 -60.95 -39.95 -37.22
C GLU A 74 -61.04 -41.46 -36.92
N ALA A 75 -60.31 -41.94 -35.91
CA ALA A 75 -60.42 -43.31 -35.42
C ALA A 75 -61.79 -43.61 -34.78
N GLU A 76 -62.37 -42.67 -34.03
CA GLU A 76 -63.75 -42.82 -33.52
C GLU A 76 -64.77 -42.83 -34.66
N LYS A 77 -64.58 -41.99 -35.68
CA LYS A 77 -65.44 -41.91 -36.87
C LYS A 77 -65.43 -43.20 -37.71
N ALA A 78 -64.30 -43.91 -37.76
CA ALA A 78 -64.18 -45.22 -38.40
C ALA A 78 -64.83 -46.38 -37.59
N GLY A 79 -65.33 -46.10 -36.38
CA GLY A 79 -66.08 -47.05 -35.56
C GLY A 79 -65.28 -48.32 -35.21
N LYS A 80 -65.76 -49.48 -35.64
CA LYS A 80 -65.17 -50.80 -35.29
C LYS A 80 -63.77 -50.97 -35.87
N TYR A 81 -63.51 -50.39 -37.04
CA TYR A 81 -62.24 -50.51 -37.77
C TYR A 81 -61.16 -49.56 -37.21
N GLY A 82 -61.55 -48.51 -36.47
CA GLY A 82 -60.64 -47.53 -35.89
C GLY A 82 -60.18 -47.82 -34.46
N LYS A 83 -60.67 -48.88 -33.80
CA LYS A 83 -60.35 -49.18 -32.39
C LYS A 83 -58.84 -49.26 -32.11
N GLY A 84 -58.06 -49.91 -32.98
CA GLY A 84 -56.60 -50.00 -32.83
C GLY A 84 -55.90 -48.64 -33.00
N PHE A 85 -56.34 -47.85 -34.00
CA PHE A 85 -55.83 -46.50 -34.24
C PHE A 85 -56.15 -45.53 -33.09
N SER A 86 -57.32 -45.65 -32.46
CA SER A 86 -57.71 -44.82 -31.32
C SER A 86 -56.79 -45.02 -30.11
N VAL A 87 -56.36 -46.27 -29.86
CA VAL A 87 -55.40 -46.58 -28.77
C VAL A 87 -54.03 -45.96 -29.06
N VAL A 88 -53.53 -46.11 -30.29
CA VAL A 88 -52.25 -45.52 -30.70
C VAL A 88 -52.30 -43.99 -30.63
N ALA A 89 -53.39 -43.36 -31.09
CA ALA A 89 -53.56 -41.92 -31.03
C ALA A 89 -53.56 -41.38 -29.58
N LYS A 90 -54.22 -42.08 -28.65
CA LYS A 90 -54.17 -41.73 -27.21
C LYS A 90 -52.77 -41.85 -26.62
N GLU A 91 -51.99 -42.86 -27.02
CA GLU A 91 -50.63 -43.03 -26.52
C GLU A 91 -49.67 -41.96 -27.08
N ILE A 92 -49.81 -41.60 -28.37
CA ILE A 92 -49.07 -40.47 -28.96
C ILE A 92 -49.40 -39.18 -28.23
N ARG A 93 -50.68 -38.94 -27.92
CA ARG A 93 -51.12 -37.77 -27.14
C ARG A 93 -50.44 -37.73 -25.78
N ARG A 94 -50.46 -38.85 -25.05
CA ARG A 94 -49.84 -38.98 -23.74
C ARG A 94 -48.34 -38.68 -23.77
N LEU A 95 -47.63 -39.16 -24.80
CA LEU A 95 -46.20 -38.89 -25.00
C LEU A 95 -45.93 -37.43 -25.36
N ALA A 96 -46.79 -36.81 -26.17
CA ALA A 96 -46.70 -35.39 -26.52
C ALA A 96 -46.88 -34.50 -25.28
N ASP A 97 -47.88 -34.77 -24.44
CA ASP A 97 -48.10 -34.04 -23.18
C ASP A 97 -46.90 -34.22 -22.22
N GLN A 98 -46.36 -35.45 -22.09
CA GLN A 98 -45.15 -35.70 -21.30
C GLN A 98 -43.93 -34.94 -21.82
N THR A 99 -43.77 -34.86 -23.14
CA THR A 99 -42.70 -34.09 -23.78
C THR A 99 -42.84 -32.60 -23.50
N ALA A 100 -44.05 -32.05 -23.58
CA ALA A 100 -44.31 -30.64 -23.27
C ALA A 100 -43.95 -30.30 -21.81
N VAL A 101 -44.34 -31.13 -20.85
CA VAL A 101 -43.98 -30.95 -19.43
C VAL A 101 -42.46 -31.00 -19.25
N ALA A 102 -41.78 -31.98 -19.83
CA ALA A 102 -40.32 -32.09 -19.72
C ALA A 102 -39.61 -30.87 -20.34
N THR A 103 -40.12 -30.33 -21.46
CA THR A 103 -39.54 -29.10 -22.05
C THR A 103 -39.69 -27.88 -21.17
N LEU A 104 -40.81 -27.74 -20.44
CA LEU A 104 -41.02 -26.64 -19.49
C LEU A 104 -40.05 -26.73 -18.30
N ASP A 105 -39.81 -27.93 -17.79
CA ASP A 105 -38.83 -28.15 -16.71
C ASP A 105 -37.41 -27.78 -17.17
N ILE A 106 -37.03 -28.15 -18.40
CA ILE A 106 -35.74 -27.77 -18.98
C ILE A 106 -35.66 -26.25 -19.20
N GLU A 107 -36.72 -25.61 -19.68
CA GLU A 107 -36.76 -24.15 -19.86
C GLU A 107 -36.51 -23.43 -18.52
N LYS A 108 -37.11 -23.92 -17.43
CA LYS A 108 -36.88 -23.38 -16.08
C LYS A 108 -35.41 -23.51 -15.66
N MET A 109 -34.81 -24.69 -15.83
CA MET A 109 -33.40 -24.91 -15.50
C MET A 109 -32.47 -24.00 -16.32
N ILE A 110 -32.78 -23.76 -17.60
CA ILE A 110 -32.01 -22.85 -18.45
C ILE A 110 -32.13 -21.40 -17.98
N LYS A 111 -33.30 -20.95 -17.56
CA LYS A 111 -33.48 -19.60 -16.98
C LYS A 111 -32.70 -19.42 -15.68
N GLU A 112 -32.71 -20.43 -14.81
CA GLU A 112 -31.92 -20.42 -13.57
C GLU A 112 -30.41 -20.38 -13.87
N MET A 113 -29.96 -21.12 -14.88
CA MET A 113 -28.58 -21.09 -15.36
C MET A 113 -28.19 -19.70 -15.90
N GLN A 114 -29.02 -19.10 -16.76
CA GLN A 114 -28.79 -17.74 -17.29
C GLN A 114 -28.70 -16.71 -16.16
N SER A 115 -29.60 -16.78 -15.17
CA SER A 115 -29.58 -15.90 -14.00
C SER A 115 -28.29 -16.06 -13.21
N SER A 116 -27.83 -17.30 -12.99
CA SER A 116 -26.59 -17.60 -12.27
C SER A 116 -25.36 -17.07 -13.02
N VAL A 117 -25.33 -17.25 -14.35
CA VAL A 117 -24.26 -16.73 -15.20
C VAL A 117 -24.23 -15.20 -15.17
N LYS A 118 -25.39 -14.54 -15.25
CA LYS A 118 -25.48 -13.08 -15.14
C LYS A 118 -24.93 -12.57 -13.80
N SER A 119 -25.33 -13.21 -12.70
CA SER A 119 -24.80 -12.90 -11.37
C SER A 119 -23.28 -13.07 -11.31
N GLY A 120 -22.75 -14.15 -11.91
CA GLY A 120 -21.31 -14.40 -11.99
C GLY A 120 -20.56 -13.33 -12.80
N VAL A 121 -21.15 -12.80 -13.87
CA VAL A 121 -20.56 -11.68 -14.63
C VAL A 121 -20.53 -10.41 -13.78
N GLU A 122 -21.61 -10.07 -13.08
CA GLU A 122 -21.66 -8.91 -12.20
C GLU A 122 -20.65 -9.00 -11.04
N GLU A 123 -20.42 -10.19 -10.49
CA GLU A 123 -19.37 -10.43 -9.50
C GLU A 123 -17.97 -10.27 -10.08
N MET A 124 -17.73 -10.75 -11.31
CA MET A 124 -16.44 -10.55 -11.99
C MET A 124 -16.15 -9.07 -12.29
N ASP A 125 -17.17 -8.29 -12.62
CA ASP A 125 -17.03 -6.84 -12.82
C ASP A 125 -16.64 -6.13 -11.50
N LYS A 126 -17.28 -6.49 -10.38
CA LYS A 126 -16.90 -5.97 -9.05
C LYS A 126 -15.47 -6.37 -8.69
N PHE A 127 -15.11 -7.62 -8.92
CA PHE A 127 -13.76 -8.12 -8.69
C PHE A 127 -12.72 -7.34 -9.52
N PHE A 128 -13.03 -7.00 -10.77
CA PHE A 128 -12.15 -6.19 -11.61
C PHE A 128 -11.90 -4.80 -11.02
N VAL A 129 -12.92 -4.16 -10.44
CA VAL A 129 -12.76 -2.88 -9.74
C VAL A 129 -11.84 -3.02 -8.53
N GLU A 130 -12.03 -4.06 -7.72
CA GLU A 130 -11.22 -4.33 -6.53
C GLU A 130 -9.75 -4.57 -6.90
N VAL A 131 -9.50 -5.37 -7.95
CA VAL A 131 -8.15 -5.60 -8.48
C VAL A 131 -7.49 -4.29 -8.93
N ARG A 132 -8.22 -3.39 -9.62
CA ARG A 132 -7.67 -2.08 -10.01
C ARG A 132 -7.32 -1.22 -8.80
N LEU A 133 -8.12 -1.26 -7.73
CA LEU A 133 -7.81 -0.55 -6.49
C LEU A 133 -6.55 -1.13 -5.83
N SER A 134 -6.40 -2.45 -5.83
CA SER A 134 -5.18 -3.12 -5.32
C SER A 134 -3.93 -2.71 -6.12
N VAL A 135 -3.99 -2.63 -7.46
CA VAL A 135 -2.88 -2.10 -8.28
C VAL A 135 -2.50 -0.69 -7.84
N SER A 136 -3.48 0.19 -7.66
CA SER A 136 -3.22 1.57 -7.23
C SER A 136 -2.59 1.62 -5.83
N ALA A 137 -3.05 0.78 -4.91
CA ALA A 137 -2.51 0.71 -3.56
C ALA A 137 -1.04 0.26 -3.58
N ILE A 138 -0.71 -0.75 -4.39
CA ILE A 138 0.66 -1.23 -4.55
C ILE A 138 1.58 -0.13 -5.07
N GLU A 139 1.14 0.65 -6.07
CA GLU A 139 1.94 1.75 -6.62
C GLU A 139 2.24 2.82 -5.55
N VAL A 140 1.28 3.12 -4.68
CA VAL A 140 1.49 4.03 -3.54
C VAL A 140 2.52 3.46 -2.58
N ILE A 141 2.44 2.17 -2.22
CA ILE A 141 3.39 1.55 -1.29
C ILE A 141 4.80 1.55 -1.90
N LYS A 142 4.92 1.27 -3.21
CA LYS A 142 6.18 1.33 -3.95
C LYS A 142 6.83 2.71 -3.84
N GLN A 143 6.07 3.78 -4.10
CA GLN A 143 6.58 5.15 -3.98
C GLN A 143 7.02 5.49 -2.55
N GLN A 144 6.31 5.00 -1.54
CA GLN A 144 6.71 5.23 -0.14
C GLN A 144 8.01 4.48 0.21
N LEU A 145 8.20 3.26 -0.25
CA LEU A 145 9.45 2.52 -0.07
C LEU A 145 10.62 3.20 -0.78
N GLU A 146 10.42 3.71 -1.99
CA GLU A 146 11.45 4.48 -2.70
C GLU A 146 11.88 5.73 -1.92
N LYS A 147 10.93 6.44 -1.30
CA LYS A 147 11.23 7.57 -0.40
C LYS A 147 12.00 7.12 0.85
N ILE A 148 11.64 6.00 1.46
CA ILE A 148 12.37 5.44 2.61
C ILE A 148 13.81 5.14 2.22
N ILE A 149 14.03 4.43 1.10
CA ILE A 149 15.37 4.10 0.59
C ILE A 149 16.19 5.36 0.36
N LYS A 150 15.60 6.40 -0.24
CA LYS A 150 16.27 7.69 -0.45
C LYS A 150 16.66 8.35 0.87
N ASN A 151 15.74 8.44 1.82
CA ASN A 151 16.00 9.05 3.14
C ASN A 151 17.10 8.31 3.91
N VAL A 152 17.14 6.97 3.83
CA VAL A 152 18.19 6.16 4.45
C VAL A 152 19.56 6.45 3.83
N HIS A 153 19.64 6.62 2.50
CA HIS A 153 20.90 7.02 1.84
C HIS A 153 21.36 8.43 2.27
N GLU A 154 20.43 9.38 2.45
CA GLU A 154 20.75 10.74 2.88
C GLU A 154 21.19 10.84 4.35
N ILE A 155 20.82 9.86 5.20
CA ILE A 155 21.19 9.88 6.62
C ILE A 155 22.68 9.63 6.84
N SER A 156 23.29 8.75 6.03
CA SER A 156 24.70 8.36 6.17
C SER A 156 25.67 9.56 6.10
N PRO A 157 25.62 10.43 5.06
CA PRO A 157 26.50 11.61 4.99
C PRO A 157 26.23 12.64 6.08
N ARG A 158 24.99 12.77 6.57
CA ARG A 158 24.69 13.67 7.69
C ARG A 158 25.38 13.24 8.97
N PHE A 159 25.47 11.94 9.24
CA PHE A 159 26.20 11.43 10.40
C PHE A 159 27.71 11.65 10.28
N ILE A 160 28.28 11.58 9.08
CA ILE A 160 29.68 11.93 8.85
C ILE A 160 29.91 13.41 9.21
N ALA A 161 29.07 14.31 8.70
CA ALA A 161 29.17 15.74 9.00
C ALA A 161 29.02 16.06 10.51
N VAL A 162 28.12 15.36 11.21
CA VAL A 162 27.99 15.49 12.67
C VAL A 162 29.25 15.02 13.38
N ASN A 163 29.82 13.88 12.98
CA ASN A 163 31.06 13.37 13.55
C ASN A 163 32.23 14.35 13.36
N ASP A 164 32.37 14.91 12.16
CA ASP A 164 33.41 15.92 11.87
C ASP A 164 33.20 17.19 12.71
N GLY A 165 31.95 17.65 12.84
CA GLY A 165 31.59 18.77 13.72
C GLY A 165 31.94 18.51 15.18
N MET A 166 31.72 17.30 15.68
CA MET A 166 32.11 16.90 17.04
C MET A 166 33.63 16.88 17.22
N MET A 167 34.40 16.44 16.22
CA MET A 167 35.87 16.48 16.27
C MET A 167 36.38 17.93 16.34
N ASN A 168 35.82 18.83 15.53
CA ASN A 168 36.16 20.26 15.58
C ASN A 168 35.79 20.89 16.92
N GLN A 169 34.65 20.51 17.51
CA GLN A 169 34.23 21.01 18.81
C GLN A 169 35.15 20.51 19.94
N ALA A 170 35.61 19.26 19.88
CA ALA A 170 36.59 18.72 20.83
C ALA A 170 37.91 19.50 20.74
N GLN A 171 38.41 19.74 19.53
CA GLN A 171 39.61 20.55 19.32
C GLN A 171 39.45 21.99 19.85
N GLY A 172 38.30 22.62 19.59
CA GLY A 172 38.01 23.96 20.11
C GLY A 172 37.95 23.99 21.64
N ALA A 173 37.45 22.93 22.28
CA ALA A 173 37.45 22.81 23.74
C ALA A 173 38.87 22.71 24.30
N ASP A 174 39.77 21.97 23.63
CA ASP A 174 41.19 21.90 24.02
C ASP A 174 41.87 23.27 23.92
N GLN A 175 41.63 24.01 22.84
CA GLN A 175 42.16 25.37 22.65
C GLN A 175 41.65 26.36 23.71
N ILE A 176 40.35 26.26 24.07
CA ILE A 176 39.78 27.07 25.16
C ILE A 176 40.47 26.72 26.48
N ASN A 177 40.71 25.45 26.74
CA ASN A 177 41.39 25.01 27.96
C ASN A 177 42.82 25.57 28.04
N GLU A 178 43.57 25.53 26.93
CA GLU A 178 44.89 26.16 26.83
C GLU A 178 44.84 27.68 27.09
N ALA A 179 43.88 28.37 26.47
CA ALA A 179 43.71 29.81 26.68
C ALA A 179 43.36 30.16 28.14
N ILE A 180 42.55 29.33 28.80
CA ILE A 180 42.23 29.48 30.22
C ILE A 180 43.48 29.30 31.09
N MET A 181 44.33 28.30 30.80
CA MET A 181 45.59 28.11 31.53
C MET A 181 46.52 29.32 31.37
N GLN A 182 46.66 29.86 30.15
CA GLN A 182 47.47 31.04 29.89
C GLN A 182 46.92 32.29 30.58
N LEU A 183 45.60 32.47 30.59
CA LEU A 183 44.93 33.57 31.28
C LEU A 183 45.15 33.49 32.80
N SER A 184 45.06 32.29 33.37
CA SER A 184 45.33 32.06 34.79
C SER A 184 46.76 32.43 35.16
N ALA A 185 47.74 31.99 34.37
CA ALA A 185 49.15 32.35 34.58
C ALA A 185 49.38 33.87 34.49
N SER A 186 48.77 34.54 33.50
CA SER A 186 48.88 35.99 33.34
C SER A 186 48.22 36.77 34.49
N ALA A 187 47.11 36.25 35.03
CA ALA A 187 46.45 36.82 36.20
C ALA A 187 47.32 36.69 37.47
N GLU A 188 48.02 35.57 37.64
CA GLU A 188 48.99 35.37 38.73
C GLU A 188 50.17 36.35 38.62
N GLU A 189 50.73 36.52 37.42
CA GLU A 189 51.81 37.49 37.16
C GLU A 189 51.36 38.93 37.44
N THR A 190 50.16 39.30 36.98
CA THR A 190 49.57 40.62 37.24
C THR A 190 49.37 40.85 38.74
N ALA A 191 48.87 39.86 39.46
CA ALA A 191 48.71 39.94 40.92
C ALA A 191 50.07 40.11 41.63
N ALA A 192 51.12 39.45 41.16
CA ALA A 192 52.47 39.63 41.67
C ALA A 192 53.02 41.03 41.38
N ALA A 193 52.81 41.55 40.16
CA ALA A 193 53.22 42.90 39.78
C ALA A 193 52.53 43.98 40.61
N ILE A 194 51.22 43.84 40.88
CA ILE A 194 50.46 44.75 41.75
C ILE A 194 51.04 44.75 43.18
N LYS A 195 51.39 43.58 43.73
CA LYS A 195 52.05 43.50 45.05
C LYS A 195 53.39 44.23 45.05
N GLY A 196 54.18 44.07 43.99
CA GLY A 196 55.43 44.80 43.81
C GLY A 196 55.23 46.32 43.73
N PHE A 197 54.23 46.76 42.96
CA PHE A 197 53.90 48.18 42.81
C PHE A 197 53.45 48.81 44.14
N ASN A 198 52.59 48.12 44.91
CA ASN A 198 52.18 48.58 46.24
C ASN A 198 53.38 48.75 47.18
N LYS A 199 54.34 47.82 47.15
CA LYS A 199 55.56 47.93 47.95
C LYS A 199 56.39 49.17 47.56
N VAL A 200 56.58 49.40 46.26
CA VAL A 200 57.30 50.59 45.78
C VAL A 200 56.55 51.88 46.14
N ALA A 201 55.22 51.88 46.10
CA ALA A 201 54.41 53.02 46.51
C ALA A 201 54.51 53.31 48.02
N GLU A 202 54.59 52.26 48.86
CA GLU A 202 54.88 52.39 50.30
C GLU A 202 56.27 53.00 50.55
N GLU A 203 57.30 52.48 49.88
CA GLU A 203 58.67 53.00 49.96
C GLU A 203 58.75 54.47 49.50
N LEU A 204 58.02 54.84 48.45
CA LEU A 204 57.94 56.22 47.96
C LEU A 204 57.24 57.15 48.96
N ASN A 205 56.13 56.72 49.55
CA ASN A 205 55.44 57.49 50.60
C ASN A 205 56.33 57.72 51.82
N GLU A 206 57.11 56.71 52.22
CA GLU A 206 58.07 56.82 53.30
C GLU A 206 59.18 57.83 52.95
N ALA A 207 59.72 57.78 51.73
CA ALA A 207 60.72 58.73 51.25
C ALA A 207 60.19 60.17 51.22
N VAL A 208 58.96 60.39 50.76
CA VAL A 208 58.31 61.71 50.78
C VAL A 208 58.16 62.22 52.21
N LYS A 209 57.69 61.38 53.14
CA LYS A 209 57.54 61.76 54.56
C LYS A 209 58.89 62.12 55.19
N ASN A 210 59.95 61.40 54.86
CA ASN A 210 61.30 61.71 55.33
C ASN A 210 61.78 63.07 54.80
N LEU A 211 61.52 63.36 53.51
CA LEU A 211 61.84 64.64 52.91
C LEU A 211 61.04 65.80 53.54
N GLU A 212 59.76 65.61 53.81
CA GLU A 212 58.93 66.59 54.52
C GLU A 212 59.50 66.91 55.91
N ASN A 213 59.88 65.87 56.68
CA ASN A 213 60.50 66.06 58.00
C ASN A 213 61.83 66.83 57.91
N GLU A 214 62.68 66.54 56.91
CA GLU A 214 63.93 67.29 56.70
C GLU A 214 63.67 68.76 56.37
N ILE A 215 62.66 69.06 55.55
CA ILE A 215 62.27 70.44 55.21
C ILE A 215 61.72 71.18 56.44
N GLU A 216 60.87 70.53 57.27
CA GLU A 216 60.40 71.12 58.53
C GLU A 216 61.55 71.45 59.48
N GLN A 217 62.55 70.57 59.57
CA GLN A 217 63.73 70.78 60.41
C GLN A 217 64.56 71.97 59.91
N PHE A 218 64.74 72.10 58.59
CA PHE A 218 65.45 73.23 57.99
C PHE A 218 64.74 74.58 58.23
N HIS A 219 63.40 74.60 58.15
CA HIS A 219 62.61 75.78 58.48
C HIS A 219 62.58 76.12 59.98
N ALA A 220 62.76 75.13 60.85
CA ALA A 220 62.88 75.34 62.30
C ALA A 220 64.24 75.94 62.70
N ASP A 221 65.30 75.66 61.93
CA ASP A 221 66.64 76.24 62.12
C ASP A 221 66.80 77.65 61.52
N GLU A 222 65.84 78.12 60.69
CA GLU A 222 65.84 79.45 60.07
C GLU A 222 65.06 80.54 60.85
N ASN A 223 64.42 80.22 61.98
CA ASN A 223 63.73 81.16 62.88
C ASN A 223 64.44 81.30 64.24
#